data_AF-A0A833VCN6-F1
#
_entry.id   AF-A0A833VCN6-F1
#
_cell.length_a   1.000
_cell.length_b   1.000
_cell.length_c   1.000
_cell.angle_alpha   90.00
_cell.angle_beta   90.00
_cell.angle_gamma   90.00
#
_symmetry.space_group_name_H-M   'P 1'
#
loop_
_entity.id
_entity.type
_entity.pdbx_description
1 polymer ?
#
loop_
_entity_poly.entity_id
_entity_poly.type
_entity_poly.pdbx_seq_one_letter_code
_entity_poly.pdbx_strand_id
1 'polypeptide(L)'
;MALHLFQPHSSKPSPPPSILKLTSLLGLRSSTAVHKLQHGTNGLNSLEIRAKPPPRSRLQILRSGTRPPRYRAVEDEVSPPKFVKSSKGSYSSKPDSDSVSLSSPPSSREEAIFQAKTCLAATLQKSLKSTVPFSTKKLKKQKQLRYRVEIPVIDDSPNSVVQLAFEVFSDLNINRKDSKPSMLLVWPSPTLEELANQTFSESPNAITNLKLGSITLDLLESADLAVVLAPEESQLEEISTVAEELYPKPVILFNPRWAFEDEKDFNRRVVTFLESFHVVYSFTGLEVQGILSSRRGVVMRCVRDGKAGGEPWLVMVQEGDRGEMKVVTRFTKRPSIVEVETVLYNLMAANSPLTKSIKSVSDFVRNVTKKFT
;
A
#
# COMPACT_ATOMS: atom_id res chain seq x y z
N MET A 1 47.05 16.60 44.35
CA MET A 1 46.22 15.41 44.08
C MET A 1 44.78 15.86 43.89
N ALA A 2 44.33 16.00 42.64
CA ALA A 2 42.92 16.22 42.30
C ALA A 2 42.62 15.41 41.04
N LEU A 3 41.81 14.35 41.20
CA LEU A 3 41.33 13.51 40.12
C LEU A 3 40.10 14.17 39.49
N HIS A 4 40.24 14.68 38.26
CA HIS A 4 39.10 15.09 37.45
C HIS A 4 38.53 13.88 36.71
N LEU A 5 37.28 13.54 37.03
CA LEU A 5 36.47 12.53 36.39
C LEU A 5 36.07 13.00 34.97
N PHE A 6 36.47 12.23 33.96
CA PHE A 6 35.92 12.31 32.59
C PHE A 6 34.54 11.62 32.58
N GLN A 7 33.48 12.34 32.19
CA GLN A 7 32.22 11.73 31.76
C GLN A 7 32.26 11.49 30.25
N PRO A 8 31.85 10.30 29.75
CA PRO A 8 31.69 10.09 28.32
C PRO A 8 30.32 10.59 27.87
N HIS A 9 30.32 11.57 26.96
CA HIS A 9 29.12 11.91 26.19
C HIS A 9 28.76 10.76 25.25
N SER A 10 27.70 10.04 25.59
CA SER A 10 27.02 9.10 24.68
C SER A 10 26.17 9.91 23.71
N SER A 11 26.73 10.28 22.55
CA SER A 11 25.94 10.70 21.40
C SER A 11 25.40 9.45 20.71
N LYS A 12 24.07 9.28 20.74
CA LYS A 12 23.41 8.27 19.90
C LYS A 12 23.73 8.59 18.44
N PRO A 13 24.16 7.61 17.62
CA PRO A 13 24.36 7.85 16.20
C PRO A 13 23.03 8.25 15.55
N SER A 14 23.06 9.32 14.77
CA SER A 14 21.94 9.73 13.94
C SER A 14 21.57 8.61 12.98
N PRO A 15 20.27 8.36 12.72
CA PRO A 15 19.86 7.38 11.72
C PRO A 15 20.48 7.75 10.35
N PRO A 16 20.90 6.76 9.55
CA PRO A 16 21.40 7.03 8.21
C PRO A 16 20.30 7.70 7.36
N PRO A 17 20.66 8.59 6.42
CA PRO A 17 19.69 9.22 5.54
C PRO A 17 18.96 8.16 4.70
N SER A 18 17.64 8.32 4.55
CA SER A 18 16.82 7.48 3.68
C SER A 18 17.34 7.52 2.25
N ILE A 19 17.49 6.34 1.65
CA ILE A 19 17.95 6.16 0.26
C ILE A 19 16.79 6.02 -0.72
N LEU A 20 15.56 5.88 -0.22
CA LEU A 20 14.39 5.71 -1.07
C LEU A 20 13.74 7.04 -1.36
N LYS A 21 13.50 7.25 -2.65
CA LYS A 21 12.54 8.22 -3.14
C LYS A 21 11.39 7.44 -3.76
N LEU A 22 10.17 7.71 -3.29
CA LEU A 22 8.98 7.31 -4.03
C LEU A 22 8.96 8.14 -5.31
N THR A 23 9.02 7.47 -6.45
CA THR A 23 9.10 8.14 -7.75
C THR A 23 8.10 7.55 -8.70
N SER A 24 7.75 8.35 -9.70
CA SER A 24 7.08 7.77 -10.84
C SER A 24 8.02 6.89 -11.64
N LEU A 25 7.59 5.66 -11.92
CA LEU A 25 8.23 4.85 -12.95
C LEU A 25 7.56 4.90 -14.32
N LEU A 26 6.39 5.55 -14.42
CA LEU A 26 5.57 5.62 -15.65
C LEU A 26 5.42 7.04 -16.19
N GLY A 27 6.18 8.03 -15.68
CA GLY A 27 5.96 9.45 -15.98
C GLY A 27 4.80 10.10 -15.21
N LEU A 28 4.23 9.38 -14.24
CA LEU A 28 3.08 9.65 -13.37
C LEU A 28 3.44 9.86 -11.89
N ARG A 29 3.21 11.03 -11.29
CA ARG A 29 3.52 11.22 -9.86
C ARG A 29 2.76 10.23 -8.97
N SER A 30 3.45 9.69 -7.96
CA SER A 30 2.78 9.04 -6.85
C SER A 30 2.10 10.15 -6.04
N SER A 31 0.78 10.10 -5.88
CA SER A 31 0.02 11.00 -5.00
C SER A 31 0.52 10.79 -3.58
N THR A 32 1.55 11.53 -3.20
CA THR A 32 2.14 11.54 -1.88
C THR A 32 2.35 13.00 -1.55
N ALA A 33 1.55 13.53 -0.63
CA ALA A 33 1.79 14.85 -0.07
C ALA A 33 3.11 14.80 0.72
N VAL A 34 4.23 15.11 0.05
CA VAL A 34 5.52 15.24 0.72
C VAL A 34 5.51 16.55 1.49
N HIS A 35 5.10 16.53 2.76
CA HIS A 35 5.39 17.61 3.70
C HIS A 35 6.89 17.63 3.98
N LYS A 36 7.63 18.38 3.16
CA LYS A 36 9.04 18.67 3.37
C LYS A 36 9.16 19.73 4.47
N LEU A 37 9.40 19.32 5.71
CA LEU A 37 9.84 20.23 6.78
C LEU A 37 11.22 20.79 6.40
N GLN A 38 11.24 21.99 5.83
CA GLN A 38 12.45 22.80 5.74
C GLN A 38 12.70 23.44 7.11
N HIS A 39 13.74 22.97 7.81
CA HIS A 39 14.35 23.73 8.89
C HIS A 39 15.07 24.94 8.29
N GLY A 40 14.42 26.10 8.35
CA GLY A 40 15.05 27.41 8.20
C GLY A 40 15.43 27.96 9.57
N THR A 41 16.73 28.02 9.84
CA THR A 41 17.31 28.80 10.92
C THR A 41 17.21 30.29 10.61
N ASN A 42 16.59 31.07 11.51
CA ASN A 42 17.07 32.36 12.04
C ASN A 42 15.91 33.18 12.59
N GLY A 43 16.13 33.80 13.76
CA GLY A 43 15.31 34.92 14.21
C GLY A 43 14.83 34.79 15.65
N LEU A 44 15.65 35.26 16.58
CA LEU A 44 15.27 35.64 17.93
C LEU A 44 13.94 36.43 17.93
N ASN A 45 13.00 36.04 18.79
CA ASN A 45 12.39 36.96 19.75
C ASN A 45 11.67 36.20 20.86
N SER A 46 11.99 36.63 22.07
CA SER A 46 11.49 36.20 23.36
C SER A 46 9.99 36.48 23.50
N LEU A 47 9.19 35.50 23.88
CA LEU A 47 7.92 35.69 24.58
C LEU A 47 7.66 34.51 25.52
N GLU A 48 7.85 34.81 26.79
CA GLU A 48 7.60 33.98 27.97
C GLU A 48 6.09 33.76 28.16
N ILE A 49 5.62 32.51 28.12
CA ILE A 49 4.27 32.15 28.58
C ILE A 49 4.39 31.02 29.61
N ARG A 50 4.11 31.41 30.85
CA ARG A 50 4.10 30.62 32.07
C ARG A 50 2.81 29.80 32.15
N ALA A 51 2.90 28.48 32.04
CA ALA A 51 1.78 27.57 32.34
C ALA A 51 2.01 26.82 33.66
N LYS A 52 1.04 26.93 34.58
CA LYS A 52 1.01 26.28 35.90
C LYS A 52 0.86 24.74 35.76
N PRO A 53 1.50 23.94 36.63
CA PRO A 53 1.26 22.51 36.67
C PRO A 53 -0.10 22.19 37.34
N PRO A 54 -0.82 21.13 36.90
CA PRO A 54 -2.03 20.67 37.54
C PRO A 54 -1.74 20.00 38.91
N PRO A 55 -2.73 19.97 39.82
CA PRO A 55 -2.52 19.57 41.21
C PRO A 55 -2.26 18.07 41.38
N ARG A 56 -1.33 17.76 42.30
CA ARG A 56 -1.05 16.42 42.80
C ARG A 56 -2.23 15.90 43.61
N SER A 57 -2.86 14.83 43.13
CA SER A 57 -3.82 14.05 43.94
C SER A 57 -3.12 12.91 44.66
N ARG A 58 -3.21 13.06 45.98
CA ARG A 58 -2.86 12.23 47.13
C ARG A 58 -3.05 10.72 46.96
N LEU A 59 -2.01 9.98 47.34
CA LEU A 59 -1.98 8.55 47.62
C LEU A 59 -3.04 8.16 48.67
N GLN A 60 -3.85 7.14 48.38
CA GLN A 60 -4.43 6.28 49.40
C GLN A 60 -4.02 4.83 49.14
N ILE A 61 -3.41 4.28 50.18
CA ILE A 61 -2.94 2.91 50.34
C ILE A 61 -4.16 2.05 50.68
N LEU A 62 -4.46 1.04 49.86
CA LEU A 62 -5.24 -0.11 50.31
C LEU A 62 -4.44 -1.40 50.07
N ARG A 63 -3.99 -1.99 51.16
CA ARG A 63 -3.41 -3.33 51.23
C ARG A 63 -4.54 -4.35 51.12
N SER A 64 -4.47 -5.27 50.18
CA SER A 64 -4.92 -6.64 50.40
C SER A 64 -4.10 -7.57 49.50
N GLY A 65 -3.54 -8.60 50.13
CA GLY A 65 -2.55 -9.48 49.54
C GLY A 65 -3.18 -10.59 48.70
N THR A 66 -2.53 -10.89 47.58
CA THR A 66 -2.63 -12.19 46.93
C THR A 66 -1.29 -12.50 46.26
N ARG A 67 -0.82 -13.73 46.45
CA ARG A 67 0.51 -14.26 46.10
C ARG A 67 0.87 -14.09 44.62
N PRO A 68 2.15 -13.88 44.27
CA PRO A 68 2.58 -13.81 42.87
C PRO A 68 2.75 -15.21 42.27
N PRO A 69 2.46 -15.40 40.97
CA PRO A 69 2.85 -16.61 40.25
C PRO A 69 4.36 -16.59 39.92
N ARG A 70 4.99 -17.76 39.98
CA ARG A 70 6.37 -18.02 39.56
C ARG A 70 6.52 -17.72 38.06
N TYR A 71 7.34 -16.74 37.70
CA TYR A 71 7.88 -16.59 36.35
C TYR A 71 9.13 -17.46 36.21
N ARG A 72 9.09 -18.43 35.28
CA ARG A 72 10.29 -19.04 34.70
C ARG A 72 10.81 -18.08 33.64
N ALA A 73 12.09 -17.72 33.73
CA ALA A 73 12.81 -17.12 32.62
C ALA A 73 12.93 -18.16 31.50
N VAL A 74 12.43 -17.83 30.31
CA VAL A 74 12.80 -18.49 29.06
C VAL A 74 13.66 -17.46 28.33
N GLU A 75 14.95 -17.74 28.24
CA GLU A 75 15.86 -17.01 27.36
C GLU A 75 15.53 -17.46 25.94
N ASP A 76 14.82 -16.62 25.18
CA ASP A 76 14.66 -16.81 23.74
C ASP A 76 15.94 -16.34 23.04
N GLU A 77 16.78 -17.31 22.70
CA GLU A 77 17.94 -17.17 21.84
C GLU A 77 17.49 -16.79 20.42
N VAL A 78 17.77 -15.55 20.00
CA VAL A 78 17.50 -15.09 18.64
C VAL A 78 18.45 -15.78 17.66
N SER A 79 17.96 -16.83 17.00
CA SER A 79 18.64 -17.47 15.88
C SER A 79 18.52 -16.62 14.60
N PRO A 80 19.59 -16.48 13.80
CA PRO A 80 19.56 -15.73 12.54
C PRO A 80 18.72 -16.46 11.46
N PRO A 81 18.11 -15.73 10.50
CA PRO A 81 17.24 -16.32 9.50
C PRO A 81 18.01 -17.21 8.52
N LYS A 82 17.54 -18.44 8.37
CA LYS A 82 18.08 -19.44 7.44
C LYS A 82 17.77 -19.04 6.00
N PHE A 83 18.82 -18.88 5.19
CA PHE A 83 18.74 -18.70 3.74
C PHE A 83 18.13 -19.97 3.09
N VAL A 84 16.94 -19.84 2.50
CA VAL A 84 16.33 -20.92 1.72
C VAL A 84 17.00 -20.96 0.34
N LYS A 85 17.66 -22.08 0.04
CA LYS A 85 18.26 -22.35 -1.27
C LYS A 85 17.15 -22.52 -2.31
N SER A 86 17.24 -21.75 -3.40
CA SER A 86 16.39 -21.87 -4.59
C SER A 86 16.55 -23.25 -5.22
N SER A 87 15.47 -24.04 -5.21
CA SER A 87 15.36 -25.29 -5.96
C SER A 87 14.95 -24.98 -7.40
N LYS A 88 15.76 -25.46 -8.35
CA LYS A 88 15.49 -25.44 -9.79
C LYS A 88 14.30 -26.34 -10.10
N GLY A 89 13.16 -25.76 -10.42
CA GLY A 89 12.02 -26.46 -11.01
C GLY A 89 12.00 -26.22 -12.52
N SER A 90 12.38 -27.23 -13.29
CA SER A 90 12.20 -27.30 -14.73
C SER A 90 10.74 -27.61 -15.04
N TYR A 91 10.04 -26.73 -15.77
CA TYR A 91 8.80 -27.08 -16.46
C TYR A 91 8.85 -26.61 -17.92
N SER A 92 8.63 -27.57 -18.80
CA SER A 92 8.57 -27.45 -20.25
C SER A 92 7.19 -26.96 -20.70
N SER A 93 7.21 -25.87 -21.48
CA SER A 93 6.34 -25.41 -22.58
C SER A 93 4.87 -25.87 -22.72
N LYS A 94 3.98 -24.88 -22.88
CA LYS A 94 3.21 -24.61 -24.13
C LYS A 94 2.73 -23.13 -24.16
N PRO A 95 2.62 -22.49 -25.35
CA PRO A 95 2.28 -21.08 -25.47
C PRO A 95 0.78 -20.92 -25.72
N ASP A 96 0.05 -20.34 -24.76
CA ASP A 96 -1.25 -19.75 -25.02
C ASP A 96 -1.05 -18.24 -25.22
N SER A 97 -1.44 -17.78 -26.40
CA SER A 97 -1.44 -16.37 -26.80
C SER A 97 -2.44 -15.55 -25.99
N ASP A 98 -2.05 -14.32 -25.68
CA ASP A 98 -2.82 -13.22 -25.08
C ASP A 98 -3.00 -13.17 -23.54
N SER A 99 -2.24 -13.96 -22.77
CA SER A 99 -2.04 -13.63 -21.36
C SER A 99 -0.90 -12.61 -21.22
N VAL A 100 -1.22 -11.31 -21.28
CA VAL A 100 -0.31 -10.29 -20.74
C VAL A 100 0.05 -10.73 -19.32
N SER A 101 1.32 -10.99 -19.06
CA SER A 101 1.74 -11.55 -17.77
C SER A 101 1.47 -10.53 -16.67
N LEU A 102 0.32 -10.63 -15.98
CA LEU A 102 -0.08 -9.77 -14.84
C LEU A 102 0.87 -9.88 -13.62
N SER A 103 2.10 -10.40 -13.80
CA SER A 103 3.19 -10.56 -12.81
C SER A 103 4.36 -9.63 -13.12
N SER A 104 4.44 -9.15 -14.35
CA SER A 104 5.37 -8.08 -14.66
C SER A 104 4.77 -6.77 -14.16
N PRO A 105 5.62 -5.88 -13.62
CA PRO A 105 5.18 -4.53 -13.37
C PRO A 105 4.74 -3.90 -14.69
N PRO A 106 3.71 -3.06 -14.67
CA PRO A 106 3.31 -2.32 -15.86
C PRO A 106 4.48 -1.49 -16.38
N SER A 107 4.62 -1.49 -17.70
CA SER A 107 5.62 -0.71 -18.44
C SER A 107 5.07 0.63 -18.93
N SER A 108 3.74 0.78 -18.98
CA SER A 108 3.03 2.01 -19.35
C SER A 108 1.86 2.34 -18.41
N ARG A 109 1.32 3.56 -18.52
CA ARG A 109 0.11 3.98 -17.80
C ARG A 109 -1.08 3.09 -18.16
N GLU A 110 -1.27 2.86 -19.46
CA GLU A 110 -2.38 2.10 -20.03
C GLU A 110 -2.32 0.65 -19.56
N GLU A 111 -1.11 0.08 -19.48
CA GLU A 111 -0.91 -1.26 -18.91
C GLU A 111 -1.29 -1.29 -17.42
N ALA A 112 -0.89 -0.27 -16.64
CA ALA A 112 -1.27 -0.18 -15.22
C ALA A 112 -2.79 -0.11 -15.02
N ILE A 113 -3.48 0.67 -15.86
CA ILE A 113 -4.94 0.77 -15.87
C ILE A 113 -5.57 -0.56 -16.26
N PHE A 114 -5.07 -1.21 -17.30
CA PHE A 114 -5.56 -2.51 -17.75
C PHE A 114 -5.40 -3.59 -16.67
N GLN A 115 -4.24 -3.66 -16.01
CA GLN A 115 -4.01 -4.57 -14.89
C GLN A 115 -4.97 -4.28 -13.73
N ALA A 116 -5.17 -3.01 -13.38
CA ALA A 116 -6.10 -2.60 -12.32
C ALA A 116 -7.55 -3.00 -12.63
N LYS A 117 -8.02 -2.72 -13.86
CA LYS A 117 -9.37 -3.11 -14.34
C LYS A 117 -9.56 -4.61 -14.28
N THR A 118 -8.57 -5.38 -14.72
CA THR A 118 -8.61 -6.85 -14.71
C THR A 118 -8.70 -7.38 -13.29
N CYS A 119 -7.82 -6.92 -12.40
CA CYS A 119 -7.77 -7.33 -10.99
C CYS A 119 -9.05 -6.92 -10.24
N LEU A 120 -9.61 -5.74 -10.54
CA LEU A 120 -10.86 -5.27 -9.95
C LEU A 120 -12.10 -6.04 -10.47
N ALA A 121 -12.24 -6.20 -11.80
CA ALA A 121 -13.34 -6.93 -12.41
C ALA A 121 -13.38 -8.38 -11.92
N ALA A 122 -12.25 -9.08 -11.91
CA ALA A 122 -12.17 -10.46 -11.41
C ALA A 122 -12.63 -10.59 -9.95
N THR A 123 -12.33 -9.57 -9.13
CA THR A 123 -12.72 -9.54 -7.72
C THR A 123 -14.21 -9.22 -7.56
N LEU A 124 -14.71 -8.17 -8.21
CA LEU A 124 -16.12 -7.74 -8.12
C LEU A 124 -17.09 -8.75 -8.72
N GLN A 125 -16.72 -9.44 -9.80
CA GLN A 125 -17.53 -10.48 -10.42
C GLN A 125 -17.90 -11.60 -9.43
N LYS A 126 -16.99 -11.97 -8.52
CA LYS A 126 -17.28 -12.96 -7.47
C LYS A 126 -18.19 -12.38 -6.40
N SER A 127 -17.96 -11.13 -6.04
CA SER A 127 -18.70 -10.38 -5.02
C SER A 127 -20.17 -10.22 -5.40
N LEU A 128 -20.43 -9.70 -6.60
CA LEU A 128 -21.78 -9.42 -7.10
C LEU A 128 -22.59 -10.71 -7.36
N LYS A 129 -21.93 -11.81 -7.76
CA LYS A 129 -22.57 -13.12 -7.89
C LYS A 129 -22.95 -13.75 -6.54
N SER A 130 -22.25 -13.40 -5.47
CA SER A 130 -22.50 -13.94 -4.13
C SER A 130 -23.60 -13.19 -3.36
N THR A 131 -24.03 -12.02 -3.83
CA THR A 131 -25.09 -11.19 -3.21
C THR A 131 -26.51 -11.68 -3.54
N VAL A 132 -26.68 -12.96 -3.89
CA VAL A 132 -28.00 -13.58 -4.00
C VAL A 132 -28.45 -13.96 -2.58
N PRO A 133 -29.64 -13.53 -2.12
CA PRO A 133 -30.10 -13.80 -0.77
C PRO A 133 -30.31 -15.30 -0.59
N PHE A 134 -29.47 -15.94 0.23
CA PHE A 134 -29.75 -17.30 0.68
C PHE A 134 -31.01 -17.27 1.55
N SER A 135 -32.07 -17.88 1.04
CA SER A 135 -33.29 -18.16 1.76
C SER A 135 -33.00 -18.87 3.08
N THR A 136 -33.50 -18.25 4.15
CA THR A 136 -33.99 -18.84 5.40
C THR A 136 -33.09 -19.82 6.19
N LYS A 137 -32.84 -19.44 7.46
CA LYS A 137 -32.49 -20.25 8.66
C LYS A 137 -31.07 -20.21 9.24
N LYS A 138 -30.06 -19.57 8.64
CA LYS A 138 -28.81 -19.23 9.37
C LYS A 138 -28.23 -17.89 8.91
N LEU A 139 -28.62 -16.81 9.61
CA LEU A 139 -28.21 -15.43 9.36
C LEU A 139 -26.72 -15.22 9.73
N LYS A 140 -25.79 -15.79 8.96
CA LYS A 140 -24.40 -15.30 8.99
C LYS A 140 -24.42 -13.93 8.34
N LYS A 141 -24.21 -12.86 9.12
CA LYS A 141 -24.01 -11.49 8.61
C LYS A 141 -23.08 -11.56 7.40
N GLN A 142 -23.57 -11.20 6.21
CA GLN A 142 -22.78 -11.21 4.99
C GLN A 142 -21.63 -10.22 5.17
N LYS A 143 -20.37 -10.63 4.99
CA LYS A 143 -19.25 -9.70 5.12
C LYS A 143 -19.34 -8.69 3.97
N GLN A 144 -19.41 -7.39 4.28
CA GLN A 144 -19.29 -6.36 3.26
C GLN A 144 -17.91 -6.43 2.61
N LEU A 145 -17.89 -6.37 1.29
CA LEU A 145 -16.65 -6.49 0.53
C LEU A 145 -16.08 -5.10 0.26
N ARG A 146 -14.92 -4.82 0.84
CA ARG A 146 -14.26 -3.53 0.80
C ARG A 146 -12.94 -3.67 0.07
N TYR A 147 -12.75 -2.90 -1.00
CA TYR A 147 -11.59 -3.01 -1.90
C TYR A 147 -10.86 -1.70 -2.04
N ARG A 148 -9.54 -1.77 -2.20
CA ARG A 148 -8.70 -0.60 -2.45
C ARG A 148 -7.89 -0.76 -3.72
N VAL A 149 -7.85 0.31 -4.51
CA VAL A 149 -7.12 0.37 -5.78
C VAL A 149 -6.23 1.61 -5.78
N GLU A 150 -4.96 1.43 -6.12
CA GLU A 150 -3.97 2.49 -6.19
C GLU A 150 -3.22 2.43 -7.53
N ILE A 151 -3.44 3.43 -8.37
CA ILE A 151 -2.81 3.60 -9.68
C ILE A 151 -2.11 4.95 -9.67
N PRO A 152 -0.84 5.06 -10.10
CA PRO A 152 -0.19 6.35 -10.24
C PRO A 152 -0.99 7.30 -11.15
N VAL A 153 -1.02 8.59 -10.81
CA VAL A 153 -1.72 9.63 -11.56
C VAL A 153 -0.69 10.55 -12.20
N ILE A 154 -0.96 11.15 -13.37
CA ILE A 154 -0.02 12.11 -13.99
C ILE A 154 0.32 13.23 -13.00
N ASP A 155 -0.73 13.84 -12.46
CA ASP A 155 -0.68 14.95 -11.52
C ASP A 155 -1.95 14.95 -10.66
N ASP A 156 -1.98 15.85 -9.68
CA ASP A 156 -3.11 16.01 -8.76
C ASP A 156 -4.20 16.96 -9.29
N SER A 157 -4.19 17.27 -10.61
CA SER A 157 -5.22 18.12 -11.20
C SER A 157 -6.57 17.42 -11.24
N PRO A 158 -7.69 18.16 -11.12
CA PRO A 158 -9.02 17.57 -11.20
C PRO A 158 -9.26 16.74 -12.47
N ASN A 159 -8.78 17.23 -13.62
CA ASN A 159 -8.92 16.54 -14.90
C ASN A 159 -8.20 15.21 -14.92
N SER A 160 -6.96 15.13 -14.41
CA SER A 160 -6.21 13.87 -14.36
C SER A 160 -6.88 12.81 -13.50
N VAL A 161 -7.47 13.22 -12.37
CA VAL A 161 -8.19 12.31 -11.48
C VAL A 161 -9.48 11.81 -12.12
N VAL A 162 -10.28 12.72 -12.71
CA VAL A 162 -11.53 12.37 -13.38
C VAL A 162 -11.28 11.47 -14.60
N GLN A 163 -10.28 11.81 -15.41
CA GLN A 163 -9.90 11.04 -16.59
C GLN A 163 -9.45 9.63 -16.21
N LEU A 164 -8.65 9.48 -15.16
CA LEU A 164 -8.23 8.16 -14.68
C LEU A 164 -9.42 7.33 -14.18
N ALA A 165 -10.35 7.95 -13.44
CA ALA A 165 -11.58 7.27 -13.02
C ALA A 165 -12.41 6.83 -14.24
N PHE A 166 -12.54 7.69 -15.25
CA PHE A 166 -13.23 7.35 -16.51
C PHE A 166 -12.58 6.15 -17.22
N GLU A 167 -11.27 6.16 -17.39
CA GLU A 167 -10.51 5.07 -18.03
C GLU A 167 -10.66 3.72 -17.32
N VAL A 168 -10.88 3.74 -15.99
CA VAL A 168 -11.06 2.53 -15.18
C VAL A 168 -12.52 2.06 -15.15
N PHE A 169 -13.49 2.98 -14.97
CA PHE A 169 -14.86 2.63 -14.60
C PHE A 169 -15.88 2.73 -15.74
N SER A 170 -15.64 3.54 -16.78
CA SER A 170 -16.61 3.77 -17.87
C SER A 170 -16.99 2.51 -18.64
N ASP A 171 -16.07 1.56 -18.76
CA ASP A 171 -16.19 0.30 -19.49
C ASP A 171 -15.79 -0.91 -18.62
N LEU A 172 -15.81 -0.76 -17.29
CA LEU A 172 -15.47 -1.85 -16.37
C LEU A 172 -16.44 -3.03 -16.58
N ASN A 173 -15.90 -4.17 -17.04
CA ASN A 173 -16.69 -5.35 -17.39
C ASN A 173 -17.12 -6.14 -16.15
N ILE A 174 -18.12 -5.61 -15.45
CA ILE A 174 -18.83 -6.28 -14.35
C ILE A 174 -20.24 -6.66 -14.79
N ASN A 175 -20.58 -7.94 -14.70
CA ASN A 175 -21.86 -8.48 -15.16
C ASN A 175 -22.60 -9.10 -13.98
N ARG A 176 -23.86 -8.71 -13.80
CA ARG A 176 -24.82 -9.45 -12.98
C ARG A 176 -25.54 -10.44 -13.88
N LYS A 177 -26.06 -11.52 -13.31
CA LYS A 177 -26.71 -12.62 -14.04
C LYS A 177 -27.81 -12.14 -15.00
N ASP A 178 -28.46 -11.02 -14.66
CA ASP A 178 -29.67 -10.54 -15.33
C ASP A 178 -29.66 -9.02 -15.66
N SER A 179 -28.58 -8.29 -15.34
CA SER A 179 -28.46 -6.84 -15.62
C SER A 179 -27.01 -6.33 -15.56
N LYS A 180 -26.77 -5.12 -16.06
CA LYS A 180 -25.54 -4.37 -15.72
C LYS A 180 -25.68 -3.80 -14.30
N PRO A 181 -24.67 -3.92 -13.44
CA PRO A 181 -24.73 -3.37 -12.09
C PRO A 181 -24.68 -1.84 -12.12
N SER A 182 -25.46 -1.21 -11.24
CA SER A 182 -25.43 0.25 -11.04
C SER A 182 -24.25 0.65 -10.14
N MET A 183 -23.50 1.68 -10.54
CA MET A 183 -22.31 2.14 -9.83
C MET A 183 -22.49 3.58 -9.36
N LEU A 184 -22.30 3.81 -8.06
CA LEU A 184 -22.23 5.16 -7.49
C LEU A 184 -20.76 5.59 -7.37
N LEU A 185 -20.36 6.62 -8.11
CA LEU A 185 -19.07 7.28 -7.97
C LEU A 185 -19.20 8.48 -7.05
N VAL A 186 -18.48 8.42 -5.93
CA VAL A 186 -18.49 9.43 -4.87
C VAL A 186 -17.25 10.29 -4.96
N TRP A 187 -17.46 11.59 -5.17
CA TRP A 187 -16.41 12.59 -5.38
C TRP A 187 -16.20 13.46 -4.13
N PRO A 188 -14.95 13.92 -3.89
CA PRO A 188 -14.62 14.65 -2.68
C PRO A 188 -15.01 16.14 -2.75
N SER A 189 -15.26 16.68 -3.95
CA SER A 189 -15.60 18.09 -4.16
C SER A 189 -16.66 18.26 -5.26
N PRO A 190 -17.44 19.36 -5.23
CA PRO A 190 -18.46 19.62 -6.26
C PRO A 190 -17.83 19.87 -7.64
N THR A 191 -16.64 20.48 -7.68
CA THR A 191 -15.90 20.69 -8.93
C THR A 191 -15.55 19.37 -9.61
N LEU A 192 -15.16 18.35 -8.85
CA LEU A 192 -14.87 17.02 -9.40
C LEU A 192 -16.15 16.30 -9.86
N GLU A 193 -17.25 16.45 -9.13
CA GLU A 193 -18.56 15.92 -9.53
C GLU A 193 -19.02 16.53 -10.87
N GLU A 194 -18.94 17.86 -11.03
CA GLU A 194 -19.32 18.54 -12.27
C GLU A 194 -18.50 18.08 -13.48
N LEU A 195 -17.17 18.00 -13.32
CA LEU A 195 -16.27 17.49 -14.36
C LEU A 195 -16.55 16.02 -14.68
N ALA A 196 -16.86 15.21 -13.67
CA ALA A 196 -17.22 13.82 -13.86
C ALA A 196 -18.54 13.67 -14.60
N ASN A 197 -19.57 14.47 -14.29
CA ASN A 197 -20.83 14.45 -15.01
C ASN A 197 -20.66 14.78 -16.50
N GLN A 198 -19.75 15.70 -16.83
CA GLN A 198 -19.40 15.99 -18.23
C GLN A 198 -18.67 14.81 -18.88
N THR A 199 -17.67 14.25 -18.20
CA THR A 199 -16.80 13.19 -18.75
C THR A 199 -17.55 11.86 -18.91
N PHE A 200 -18.43 11.51 -17.98
CA PHE A 200 -19.21 10.26 -17.98
C PHE A 200 -20.55 10.36 -18.71
N SER A 201 -20.87 11.49 -19.33
CA SER A 201 -22.14 11.70 -20.04
C SER A 201 -22.41 10.67 -21.15
N GLU A 202 -21.36 10.16 -21.79
CA GLU A 202 -21.42 9.16 -22.86
C GLU A 202 -21.07 7.74 -22.39
N SER A 203 -20.99 7.49 -21.08
CA SER A 203 -20.57 6.18 -20.57
C SER A 203 -21.63 5.09 -20.86
N PRO A 204 -21.23 3.90 -21.34
CA PRO A 204 -22.15 2.79 -21.60
C PRO A 204 -22.62 2.06 -20.32
N ASN A 205 -22.09 2.46 -19.15
CA ASN A 205 -22.39 1.88 -17.84
C ASN A 205 -23.36 2.79 -17.06
N ALA A 206 -24.20 2.17 -16.23
CA ALA A 206 -25.12 2.90 -15.34
C ALA A 206 -24.32 3.49 -14.17
N ILE A 207 -23.74 4.67 -14.40
CA ILE A 207 -22.87 5.38 -13.47
C ILE A 207 -23.57 6.65 -12.99
N THR A 208 -23.70 6.78 -11.67
CA THR A 208 -24.16 8.01 -11.02
C THR A 208 -22.97 8.68 -10.34
N ASN A 209 -22.67 9.93 -10.70
CA ASN A 209 -21.65 10.72 -10.03
C ASN A 209 -22.30 11.62 -8.98
N LEU A 210 -21.71 11.68 -7.78
CA LEU A 210 -22.23 12.51 -6.71
C LEU A 210 -21.12 12.94 -5.74
N LYS A 211 -21.21 14.14 -5.18
CA LYS A 211 -20.38 14.52 -4.03
C LYS A 211 -20.81 13.78 -2.76
N LEU A 212 -19.85 13.46 -1.91
CA LEU A 212 -20.03 12.74 -0.64
C LEU A 212 -21.20 13.30 0.23
N GLY A 213 -21.24 14.61 0.46
CA GLY A 213 -22.29 15.25 1.28
C GLY A 213 -23.67 15.37 0.63
N SER A 214 -23.84 14.91 -0.61
CA SER A 214 -25.09 14.93 -1.35
C SER A 214 -25.78 13.56 -1.43
N ILE A 215 -25.17 12.54 -0.83
CA ILE A 215 -25.66 11.16 -0.83
C ILE A 215 -26.97 11.05 -0.01
N THR A 216 -27.99 10.44 -0.63
CA THR A 216 -29.25 10.09 0.03
C THR A 216 -29.39 8.56 0.15
N LEU A 217 -30.23 8.10 1.08
CA LEU A 217 -30.48 6.67 1.29
C LEU A 217 -31.03 5.99 0.02
N ASP A 218 -31.98 6.62 -0.68
CA ASP A 218 -32.56 6.08 -1.91
C ASP A 218 -31.51 5.80 -3.01
N LEU A 219 -30.47 6.64 -3.09
CA LEU A 219 -29.34 6.45 -4.01
C LEU A 219 -28.45 5.27 -3.58
N LEU A 220 -28.21 5.12 -2.28
CA LEU A 220 -27.45 3.98 -1.76
C LEU A 220 -28.22 2.66 -1.90
N GLU A 221 -29.54 2.69 -1.76
CA GLU A 221 -30.41 1.53 -1.95
C GLU A 221 -30.49 1.09 -3.41
N SER A 222 -30.41 2.01 -4.37
CA SER A 222 -30.44 1.72 -5.80
C SER A 222 -29.09 1.34 -6.42
N ALA A 223 -27.96 1.75 -5.82
CA ALA A 223 -26.62 1.39 -6.29
C ALA A 223 -26.29 -0.09 -5.99
N ASP A 224 -25.62 -0.82 -6.88
CA ASP A 224 -25.10 -2.17 -6.59
C ASP A 224 -23.74 -2.13 -5.89
N LEU A 225 -22.97 -1.07 -6.10
CA LEU A 225 -21.70 -0.79 -5.43
C LEU A 225 -21.40 0.71 -5.40
N ALA A 226 -20.53 1.13 -4.49
CA ALA A 226 -20.01 2.50 -4.46
C ALA A 226 -18.48 2.54 -4.60
N VAL A 227 -17.99 3.59 -5.25
CA VAL A 227 -16.57 3.91 -5.40
C VAL A 227 -16.34 5.29 -4.83
N VAL A 228 -15.47 5.39 -3.82
CA VAL A 228 -15.03 6.66 -3.27
C VAL A 228 -13.70 7.03 -3.95
N LEU A 229 -13.73 8.10 -4.73
CA LEU A 229 -12.64 8.52 -5.61
C LEU A 229 -11.80 9.60 -4.93
N ALA A 230 -10.49 9.41 -4.91
CA ALA A 230 -9.53 10.34 -4.34
C ALA A 230 -9.94 10.97 -2.99
N PRO A 231 -10.37 10.16 -1.99
CA PRO A 231 -10.78 10.69 -0.71
C PRO A 231 -9.63 11.35 0.05
N GLU A 232 -9.99 12.31 0.89
CA GLU A 232 -9.11 13.00 1.83
C GLU A 232 -9.34 12.48 3.26
N GLU A 233 -8.34 12.66 4.14
CA GLU A 233 -8.41 12.19 5.54
C GLU A 233 -9.65 12.76 6.27
N SER A 234 -9.95 14.04 6.04
CA SER A 234 -11.09 14.76 6.63
C SER A 234 -12.45 14.14 6.32
N GLN A 235 -12.54 13.28 5.29
CA GLN A 235 -13.77 12.68 4.80
C GLN A 235 -14.00 11.27 5.34
N LEU A 236 -13.01 10.69 6.04
CA LEU A 236 -13.03 9.27 6.40
C LEU A 236 -14.18 8.86 7.32
N GLU A 237 -14.64 9.75 8.20
CA GLU A 237 -15.79 9.47 9.08
C GLU A 237 -17.11 9.43 8.30
N GLU A 238 -17.29 10.35 7.37
CA GLU A 238 -18.46 10.40 6.49
C GLU A 238 -18.46 9.20 5.53
N ILE A 239 -17.31 8.85 4.95
CA ILE A 239 -17.13 7.65 4.12
C ILE A 239 -17.44 6.38 4.90
N SER A 240 -17.05 6.30 6.18
CA SER A 240 -17.38 5.16 7.05
C SER A 240 -18.89 5.02 7.23
N THR A 241 -19.59 6.14 7.44
CA THR A 241 -21.06 6.17 7.57
C THR A 241 -21.73 5.69 6.28
N VAL A 242 -21.32 6.22 5.13
CA VAL A 242 -21.84 5.81 3.81
C VAL A 242 -21.60 4.31 3.56
N ALA A 243 -20.44 3.80 3.95
CA ALA A 243 -20.14 2.37 3.83
C ALA A 243 -21.02 1.51 4.73
N GLU A 244 -21.39 1.98 5.93
CA GLU A 244 -22.31 1.27 6.82
C GLU A 244 -23.73 1.21 6.24
N GLU A 245 -24.21 2.32 5.66
CA GLU A 245 -25.53 2.39 4.99
C GLU A 245 -25.60 1.52 3.72
N LEU A 246 -24.49 1.37 3.00
CA LEU A 246 -24.41 0.49 1.83
C LEU A 246 -24.40 -0.99 2.17
N TYR A 247 -24.26 -1.37 3.43
CA TYR A 247 -24.10 -2.77 3.83
C TYR A 247 -25.26 -3.66 3.31
N PRO A 248 -24.99 -4.83 2.70
CA PRO A 248 -23.71 -5.52 2.54
C PRO A 248 -23.00 -5.27 1.19
N LYS A 249 -23.40 -4.25 0.42
CA LYS A 249 -22.92 -3.97 -0.95
C LYS A 249 -21.43 -3.59 -0.97
N PRO A 250 -20.70 -3.90 -2.06
CA PRO A 250 -19.27 -3.59 -2.14
C PRO A 250 -18.97 -2.09 -2.11
N VAL A 251 -17.85 -1.75 -1.47
CA VAL A 251 -17.31 -0.38 -1.42
C VAL A 251 -15.86 -0.39 -1.90
N ILE A 252 -15.52 0.53 -2.79
CA ILE A 252 -14.18 0.66 -3.36
C ILE A 252 -13.58 2.00 -2.93
N LEU A 253 -12.38 1.97 -2.36
CA LEU A 253 -11.54 3.14 -2.13
C LEU A 253 -10.55 3.24 -3.29
N PHE A 254 -10.64 4.30 -4.08
CA PHE A 254 -9.82 4.46 -5.28
C PHE A 254 -8.90 5.67 -5.15
N ASN A 255 -7.59 5.45 -5.24
CA ASN A 255 -6.55 6.48 -5.16
C ASN A 255 -6.68 7.46 -3.98
N PRO A 256 -6.75 6.99 -2.71
CA PRO A 256 -6.76 7.88 -1.56
C PRO A 256 -5.59 8.88 -1.58
N ARG A 257 -5.83 10.11 -1.09
CA ARG A 257 -4.88 11.22 -1.19
C ARG A 257 -3.83 11.27 -0.08
N TRP A 258 -3.85 10.30 0.84
CA TRP A 258 -2.85 10.12 1.89
C TRP A 258 -1.92 8.95 1.57
N ALA A 259 -0.72 8.96 2.14
CA ALA A 259 0.19 7.82 2.04
C ALA A 259 -0.23 6.73 3.04
N PHE A 260 0.02 5.47 2.70
CA PHE A 260 -0.28 4.35 3.61
C PHE A 260 0.41 4.47 4.98
N GLU A 261 1.59 5.09 5.03
CA GLU A 261 2.33 5.32 6.26
C GLU A 261 1.65 6.31 7.20
N ASP A 262 0.84 7.22 6.66
CA ASP A 262 0.11 8.24 7.42
C ASP A 262 -1.06 7.62 8.18
N GLU A 263 -1.55 6.45 7.74
CA GLU A 263 -2.73 5.80 8.34
C GLU A 263 -2.53 5.43 9.80
N LYS A 264 -1.30 5.18 10.25
CA LYS A 264 -1.01 4.88 11.66
C LYS A 264 -1.25 6.07 12.59
N ASP A 265 -1.24 7.29 12.05
CA ASP A 265 -1.39 8.53 12.79
C ASP A 265 -2.87 8.97 12.84
N PHE A 266 -3.75 8.31 12.08
CA PHE A 266 -5.18 8.55 12.13
C PHE A 266 -5.82 8.04 13.43
N ASN A 267 -7.03 8.53 13.71
CA ASN A 267 -7.77 8.05 14.87
C ASN A 267 -8.09 6.54 14.75
N ARG A 268 -8.12 5.84 15.89
CA ARG A 268 -8.26 4.36 15.93
C ARG A 268 -9.48 3.81 15.19
N ARG A 269 -10.60 4.54 15.19
CA ARG A 269 -11.83 4.10 14.51
C ARG A 269 -11.63 4.10 12.99
N VAL A 270 -11.06 5.18 12.47
CA VAL A 270 -10.70 5.34 11.06
C VAL A 270 -9.68 4.29 10.63
N VAL A 271 -8.64 4.03 11.42
CA VAL A 271 -7.66 2.97 11.12
C VAL A 271 -8.32 1.61 10.98
N THR A 272 -9.21 1.25 11.92
CA THR A 272 -9.94 -0.03 11.88
C THR A 272 -10.82 -0.14 10.63
N PHE A 273 -11.43 0.98 10.21
CA PHE A 273 -12.19 1.06 8.97
C PHE A 273 -11.29 0.85 7.75
N LEU A 274 -10.15 1.52 7.65
CA LEU A 274 -9.21 1.37 6.52
C LEU A 274 -8.60 -0.03 6.44
N GLU A 275 -8.25 -0.65 7.57
CA GLU A 275 -7.74 -2.02 7.62
C GLU A 275 -8.74 -3.07 7.09
N SER A 276 -10.04 -2.73 7.04
CA SER A 276 -11.06 -3.61 6.47
C SER A 276 -11.03 -3.68 4.94
N PHE A 277 -10.31 -2.77 4.27
CA PHE A 277 -10.18 -2.74 2.82
C PHE A 277 -9.07 -3.67 2.34
N HIS A 278 -9.41 -4.55 1.42
CA HIS A 278 -8.44 -5.38 0.73
C HIS A 278 -7.87 -4.65 -0.48
N VAL A 279 -6.56 -4.40 -0.50
CA VAL A 279 -5.89 -3.86 -1.68
C VAL A 279 -5.90 -4.92 -2.79
N VAL A 280 -6.65 -4.65 -3.87
CA VAL A 280 -6.76 -5.56 -5.03
C VAL A 280 -5.76 -5.23 -6.12
N TYR A 281 -5.39 -3.95 -6.22
CA TYR A 281 -4.36 -3.47 -7.10
C TYR A 281 -3.63 -2.31 -6.44
N SER A 282 -2.30 -2.33 -6.49
CA SER A 282 -1.46 -1.19 -6.11
C SER A 282 -0.17 -1.26 -6.91
N PHE A 283 0.26 -0.13 -7.45
CA PHE A 283 1.56 -0.01 -8.10
C PHE A 283 2.24 1.28 -7.64
N THR A 284 3.40 1.13 -6.99
CA THR A 284 4.20 2.23 -6.50
C THR A 284 5.62 2.11 -7.02
N GLY A 285 6.08 3.15 -7.70
CA GLY A 285 7.44 3.26 -8.17
C GLY A 285 8.41 3.69 -7.07
N LEU A 286 9.60 3.11 -7.10
CA LEU A 286 10.70 3.37 -6.19
C LEU A 286 11.94 3.80 -6.99
N GLU A 287 12.64 4.78 -6.48
CA GLU A 287 14.03 5.05 -6.82
C GLU A 287 14.89 4.77 -5.60
N VAL A 288 15.84 3.85 -5.76
CA VAL A 288 16.81 3.46 -4.74
C VAL A 288 18.12 4.17 -5.04
N GLN A 289 18.49 5.15 -4.22
CA GLN A 289 19.74 5.87 -4.38
C GLN A 289 20.87 5.11 -3.69
N GLY A 290 21.74 4.47 -4.47
CA GLY A 290 23.02 3.95 -3.99
C GLY A 290 24.11 5.02 -4.00
N ILE A 291 25.24 4.73 -3.35
CA ILE A 291 26.41 5.64 -3.25
C ILE A 291 26.97 6.01 -4.64
N LEU A 292 26.85 5.11 -5.64
CA LEU A 292 27.42 5.26 -6.98
C LEU A 292 26.40 5.05 -8.12
N SER A 293 25.15 4.68 -7.83
CA SER A 293 24.13 4.41 -8.85
C SER A 293 22.73 4.49 -8.26
N SER A 294 21.76 5.07 -8.96
CA SER A 294 20.35 4.87 -8.68
C SER A 294 19.82 3.61 -9.35
N ARG A 295 18.86 2.94 -8.72
CA ARG A 295 18.14 1.79 -9.30
C ARG A 295 16.65 2.01 -9.20
N ARG A 296 15.93 1.60 -10.24
CA ARG A 296 14.47 1.63 -10.25
C ARG A 296 13.94 0.38 -9.56
N GLY A 297 12.90 0.52 -8.77
CA GLY A 297 12.21 -0.59 -8.11
C GLY A 297 10.71 -0.34 -8.04
N VAL A 298 9.94 -1.37 -7.75
CA VAL A 298 8.49 -1.27 -7.61
C VAL A 298 8.05 -2.01 -6.37
N VAL A 299 7.04 -1.47 -5.70
CA VAL A 299 6.16 -2.26 -4.83
C VAL A 299 4.86 -2.41 -5.60
N MET A 300 4.41 -3.65 -5.81
CA MET A 300 3.16 -3.88 -6.51
C MET A 300 2.33 -5.00 -5.89
N ARG A 301 1.03 -4.93 -6.13
CA ARG A 301 0.06 -5.98 -5.89
C ARG A 301 -0.95 -6.00 -7.03
N CYS A 302 -1.27 -7.19 -7.55
CA CYS A 302 -2.40 -7.40 -8.47
C CYS A 302 -3.06 -8.72 -8.13
N VAL A 303 -4.34 -8.68 -7.73
CA VAL A 303 -5.15 -9.85 -7.37
C VAL A 303 -5.80 -10.48 -8.62
N ARG A 304 -5.36 -11.67 -9.02
CA ARG A 304 -5.77 -12.30 -10.29
C ARG A 304 -7.08 -13.06 -10.21
N ASP A 305 -7.20 -13.94 -9.22
CA ASP A 305 -8.31 -14.89 -9.15
C ASP A 305 -9.47 -14.37 -8.31
N GLY A 306 -9.63 -13.06 -8.15
CA GLY A 306 -10.67 -12.46 -7.31
C GLY A 306 -10.66 -12.90 -5.83
N LYS A 307 -9.61 -13.59 -5.38
CA LYS A 307 -9.40 -14.00 -3.99
C LYS A 307 -8.51 -12.94 -3.33
N ALA A 308 -9.15 -11.99 -2.64
CA ALA A 308 -8.51 -10.83 -2.01
C ALA A 308 -7.46 -11.14 -0.90
N GLY A 309 -7.12 -12.41 -0.67
CA GLY A 309 -6.11 -12.85 0.30
C GLY A 309 -5.04 -13.81 -0.24
N GLY A 310 -5.04 -14.13 -1.54
CA GLY A 310 -4.10 -15.11 -2.12
C GLY A 310 -2.80 -14.52 -2.67
N GLU A 311 -2.86 -13.32 -3.25
CA GLU A 311 -1.71 -12.75 -3.94
C GLU A 311 -0.80 -11.94 -3.00
N PRO A 312 0.52 -12.20 -3.01
CA PRO A 312 1.48 -11.47 -2.20
C PRO A 312 1.75 -10.08 -2.79
N TRP A 313 2.23 -9.19 -1.94
CA TRP A 313 2.91 -7.97 -2.36
C TRP A 313 4.29 -8.32 -2.90
N LEU A 314 4.65 -7.75 -4.04
CA LEU A 314 5.93 -7.96 -4.70
C LEU A 314 6.79 -6.72 -4.55
N VAL A 315 8.03 -6.89 -4.12
CA VAL A 315 9.07 -5.86 -4.27
C VAL A 315 10.01 -6.33 -5.36
N MET A 316 10.14 -5.54 -6.41
CA MET A 316 10.98 -5.86 -7.57
C MET A 316 11.97 -4.72 -7.81
N VAL A 317 13.16 -5.05 -8.30
CA VAL A 317 14.22 -4.09 -8.60
C VAL A 317 14.75 -4.38 -9.98
N GLN A 318 15.12 -3.31 -10.67
CA GLN A 318 15.79 -3.37 -11.96
C GLN A 318 17.20 -3.95 -11.79
N GLU A 319 17.50 -5.05 -12.50
CA GLU A 319 18.81 -5.70 -12.51
C GLU A 319 19.42 -5.69 -13.92
N GLY A 320 20.67 -5.26 -14.02
CA GLY A 320 21.45 -5.24 -15.27
C GLY A 320 21.07 -4.12 -16.25
N ASP A 321 21.90 -3.98 -17.30
CA ASP A 321 21.80 -2.87 -18.26
C ASP A 321 20.58 -2.99 -19.18
N ARG A 322 19.99 -4.18 -19.28
CA ARG A 322 18.75 -4.44 -20.06
C ARG A 322 17.49 -3.96 -19.36
N GLY A 323 17.60 -3.59 -18.08
CA GLY A 323 16.48 -3.00 -17.35
C GLY A 323 15.39 -3.97 -16.90
N GLU A 324 15.68 -5.27 -16.79
CA GLU A 324 14.72 -6.29 -16.38
C GLU A 324 14.33 -6.16 -14.90
N MET A 325 13.04 -6.24 -14.61
CA MET A 325 12.50 -6.17 -13.25
C MET A 325 12.47 -7.55 -12.60
N LYS A 326 13.22 -7.72 -11.51
CA LYS A 326 13.32 -9.00 -10.80
C LYS A 326 12.72 -8.91 -9.41
N VAL A 327 11.92 -9.92 -9.05
CA VAL A 327 11.37 -10.05 -7.70
C VAL A 327 12.50 -10.25 -6.70
N VAL A 328 12.61 -9.34 -5.75
CA VAL A 328 13.58 -9.38 -4.65
C VAL A 328 12.98 -10.05 -3.43
N THR A 329 11.74 -9.70 -3.10
CA THR A 329 11.02 -10.30 -1.98
C THR A 329 9.52 -10.29 -2.21
N ARG A 330 8.81 -11.05 -1.37
CA ARG A 330 7.35 -11.15 -1.35
C ARG A 330 6.86 -10.96 0.08
N PHE A 331 5.81 -10.16 0.26
CA PHE A 331 5.16 -9.95 1.56
C PHE A 331 3.70 -10.41 1.51
N THR A 332 3.20 -10.93 2.64
CA THR A 332 1.78 -11.32 2.77
C THR A 332 0.88 -10.12 3.07
N LYS A 333 1.44 -9.10 3.73
CA LYS A 333 0.82 -7.81 4.01
C LYS A 333 1.53 -6.71 3.22
N ARG A 334 0.92 -5.52 3.17
CA ARG A 334 1.56 -4.36 2.56
C ARG A 334 2.84 -4.06 3.35
N PRO A 335 4.01 -4.05 2.70
CA PRO A 335 5.24 -3.72 3.40
C PRO A 335 5.28 -2.22 3.70
N SER A 336 5.78 -1.89 4.88
CA SER A 336 6.12 -0.52 5.24
C SER A 336 7.34 -0.03 4.45
N ILE A 337 7.50 1.29 4.34
CA ILE A 337 8.68 1.89 3.71
C ILE A 337 9.98 1.39 4.34
N VAL A 338 10.02 1.21 5.66
CA VAL A 338 11.21 0.73 6.40
C VAL A 338 11.55 -0.72 6.05
N GLU A 339 10.55 -1.59 5.88
CA GLU A 339 10.77 -2.97 5.43
C GLU A 339 11.30 -3.01 4.00
N VAL A 340 10.74 -2.18 3.12
CA VAL A 340 11.20 -2.03 1.73
C VAL A 340 12.66 -1.52 1.71
N GLU A 341 12.97 -0.47 2.48
CA GLU A 341 14.35 0.04 2.63
C GLU A 341 15.32 -1.06 3.07
N THR A 342 14.97 -1.80 4.11
CA THR A 342 15.81 -2.86 4.68
C THR A 342 16.12 -3.95 3.66
N VAL A 343 15.11 -4.39 2.90
CA VAL A 343 15.29 -5.38 1.82
C VAL A 343 16.26 -4.86 0.76
N LEU A 344 16.11 -3.59 0.38
CA LEU A 344 16.91 -2.98 -0.68
C LEU A 344 18.35 -2.73 -0.23
N TYR A 345 18.57 -2.30 1.01
CA TYR A 345 19.90 -2.23 1.63
C TYR A 345 20.61 -3.59 1.60
N ASN A 346 19.92 -4.66 2.01
CA ASN A 346 20.48 -6.01 2.00
C ASN A 346 20.83 -6.48 0.58
N LEU A 347 19.99 -6.17 -0.41
CA LEU A 347 20.26 -6.47 -1.80
C LEU A 347 21.48 -5.71 -2.34
N MET A 348 21.63 -4.44 -1.97
CA MET A 348 22.81 -3.64 -2.37
C MET A 348 24.08 -4.17 -1.73
N ALA A 349 24.06 -4.51 -0.44
CA ALA A 349 25.20 -5.08 0.27
C ALA A 349 25.64 -6.42 -0.35
N ALA A 350 24.68 -7.29 -0.70
CA ALA A 350 24.97 -8.58 -1.33
C ALA A 350 25.57 -8.45 -2.75
N ASN A 351 25.29 -7.34 -3.44
CA ASN A 351 25.74 -7.07 -4.81
C ASN A 351 26.90 -6.07 -4.91
N SER A 352 27.49 -5.67 -3.77
CA SER A 352 28.59 -4.72 -3.73
C SER A 352 29.81 -5.20 -4.55
N PRO A 353 30.53 -4.31 -5.23
CA PRO A 353 31.74 -4.66 -5.98
C PRO A 353 32.76 -5.45 -5.14
N LEU A 354 32.86 -5.14 -3.84
CA LEU A 354 33.77 -5.84 -2.93
C LEU A 354 33.37 -7.32 -2.70
N THR A 355 32.06 -7.61 -2.61
CA THR A 355 31.55 -8.99 -2.49
C THR A 355 31.59 -9.75 -3.82
N LYS A 356 31.45 -9.07 -4.96
CA LYS A 356 31.64 -9.67 -6.29
C LYS A 356 33.11 -10.03 -6.54
N SER A 357 34.06 -9.17 -6.17
CA SER A 357 35.49 -9.44 -6.32
C SER A 357 35.95 -10.66 -5.51
N ILE A 358 35.43 -10.85 -4.29
CA ILE A 358 35.75 -12.03 -3.47
C ILE A 358 35.20 -13.32 -4.09
N LYS A 359 33.98 -13.29 -4.67
CA LYS A 359 33.43 -14.45 -5.41
C LYS A 359 34.28 -14.77 -6.65
N SER A 360 34.69 -13.77 -7.43
CA SER A 360 35.54 -13.98 -8.60
C SER A 360 36.91 -14.56 -8.24
N VAL A 361 37.54 -14.11 -7.14
CA VAL A 361 38.81 -14.67 -6.66
C VAL A 361 38.61 -16.09 -6.10
N SER A 362 37.54 -16.33 -5.34
CA SER A 362 37.15 -17.67 -4.86
C SER A 362 36.94 -18.66 -6.02
N ASP A 363 36.18 -18.25 -7.04
CA ASP A 363 35.87 -19.10 -8.18
C ASP A 363 37.10 -19.35 -9.06
N PHE A 364 38.00 -18.36 -9.15
CA PHE A 364 39.31 -18.54 -9.78
C PHE A 364 40.17 -19.57 -9.01
N VAL A 365 40.32 -19.42 -7.69
CA VAL A 365 41.08 -20.36 -6.85
C VAL A 365 40.48 -21.77 -6.95
N ARG A 366 39.15 -21.90 -6.91
CA ARG A 366 38.46 -23.19 -6.99
C ARG A 366 38.60 -23.87 -8.36
N ASN A 367 38.65 -23.11 -9.45
CA ASN A 367 38.92 -23.66 -10.79
C ASN A 367 40.39 -24.05 -10.98
N VAL A 368 41.33 -23.34 -10.35
CA VAL A 368 42.74 -23.71 -10.36
C VAL A 368 42.96 -25.00 -9.57
N THR A 369 42.35 -25.15 -8.39
CA THR A 369 42.49 -26.37 -7.57
C THR A 369 41.90 -27.62 -8.25
N LYS A 370 40.86 -27.49 -9.08
CA LYS A 370 40.27 -28.62 -9.83
C LYS A 370 41.09 -29.10 -11.03
N LYS A 371 42.09 -28.33 -11.49
CA LYS A 371 43.00 -28.73 -12.56
C LYS A 371 44.23 -29.50 -12.07
N PHE A 372 44.43 -29.63 -10.76
CA PHE A 372 45.59 -30.30 -10.13
C PHE A 372 45.24 -31.57 -9.33
N THR A 373 44.06 -32.13 -9.57
CA THR A 373 43.63 -33.50 -9.23
C THR A 373 43.07 -34.12 -10.48
#